data_AF-A0AAV2SPZ9-F1
#
_entry.id   AF-A0AAV2SPZ9-F1
#
_cell.length_a   1.000
_cell.length_b   1.000
_cell.length_c   1.000
_cell.angle_alpha   90.00
_cell.angle_beta   90.00
_cell.angle_gamma   90.00
#
_symmetry.space_group_name_H-M   'P 1'
#
loop_
_entity.id
_entity.type
_entity.pdbx_description
1 polymer ?
#
loop_
_entity_poly.entity_id
_entity_poly.type
_entity_poly.pdbx_seq_one_letter_code
_entity_poly.pdbx_strand_id
1 'polypeptide(L)'
;MAAYFSEDYIQLRYENMQGHIIRQWRRMGSIRGKYYLQCPCLRDCFCTDWDEMPRISLYKCLYPGELDQFFVLQPFAHYGLKVQWHCEECSSEMSCGFPPEGTE
;
A
#
# COMPACT_ATOMS: atom_id res chain seq x y z
N MET A 1 0.05 -24.51 -8.74
CA MET A 1 -0.28 -24.25 -7.33
C MET A 1 0.26 -22.87 -7.01
N ALA A 2 -0.59 -21.89 -6.74
CA ALA A 2 -0.12 -20.58 -6.30
C ALA A 2 0.44 -20.74 -4.87
N ALA A 3 1.72 -20.45 -4.67
CA ALA A 3 2.33 -20.46 -3.35
C ALA A 3 1.67 -19.39 -2.48
N TYR A 4 0.86 -19.81 -1.51
CA TYR A 4 0.33 -18.93 -0.47
C TYR A 4 1.40 -18.80 0.62
N PHE A 5 1.79 -17.57 0.95
CA PHE A 5 2.63 -17.33 2.12
C PHE A 5 1.95 -17.80 3.41
N SER A 6 2.75 -18.10 4.45
CA SER A 6 2.21 -18.34 5.78
C SER A 6 1.51 -17.08 6.33
N GLU A 7 0.50 -17.27 7.17
CA GLU A 7 -0.22 -16.17 7.82
C GLU A 7 0.73 -15.25 8.62
N ASP A 8 1.72 -15.83 9.32
CA ASP A 8 2.75 -15.10 10.06
C ASP A 8 3.57 -14.18 9.13
N TYR A 9 3.90 -14.64 7.92
CA TYR A 9 4.63 -13.83 6.96
C TYR A 9 3.79 -12.67 6.43
N ILE A 10 2.50 -12.91 6.14
CA ILE A 10 1.57 -11.86 5.71
C ILE A 10 1.41 -10.82 6.83
N GLN A 11 1.23 -11.26 8.07
CA GLN A 11 1.10 -10.39 9.24
C GLN A 11 2.36 -9.54 9.44
N LEU A 12 3.55 -10.15 9.37
CA LEU A 12 4.82 -9.44 9.47
C LEU A 12 4.97 -8.38 8.36
N ARG A 13 4.54 -8.70 7.14
CA ARG A 13 4.59 -7.75 6.02
C ARG A 13 3.65 -6.57 6.24
N TYR A 14 2.44 -6.85 6.74
CA TYR A 14 1.44 -5.84 7.06
C TYR A 14 1.94 -4.86 8.13
N GLU A 15 2.47 -5.35 9.25
CA GLU A 15 3.01 -4.52 10.34
C GLU A 15 4.17 -3.65 9.88
N ASN A 16 5.09 -4.22 9.10
CA ASN A 16 6.21 -3.47 8.53
C ASN A 16 5.73 -2.36 7.59
N MET A 17 4.69 -2.63 6.80
CA MET A 17 4.12 -1.65 5.89
C MET A 17 3.37 -0.55 6.63
N GLN A 18 2.59 -0.88 7.66
CA GLN A 18 1.97 0.11 8.54
C GLN A 18 3.00 1.09 9.12
N GLY A 19 4.08 0.53 9.69
CA GLY A 19 5.16 1.34 10.25
C GLY A 19 5.80 2.26 9.21
N HIS A 20 5.96 1.79 7.97
CA HIS A 20 6.46 2.63 6.88
C HIS A 20 5.50 3.75 6.50
N ILE A 21 4.21 3.45 6.30
CA ILE A 21 3.19 4.44 5.93
C ILE A 21 3.13 5.56 6.98
N ILE A 22 3.09 5.21 8.27
CA ILE A 22 3.07 6.20 9.35
C ILE A 22 4.34 7.04 9.38
N ARG A 23 5.52 6.44 9.17
CA ARG A 23 6.78 7.21 9.11
C ARG A 23 6.78 8.21 7.97
N GLN A 24 6.30 7.82 6.78
CA GLN A 24 6.21 8.73 5.64
C GLN A 24 5.20 9.84 5.89
N TRP A 25 3.99 9.49 6.35
CA TRP A 25 2.96 10.47 6.67
C TRP A 25 3.42 11.51 7.71
N ARG A 26 4.17 11.08 8.73
CA ARG A 26 4.77 12.00 9.71
C ARG A 26 5.80 12.94 9.09
N ARG A 27 6.64 12.44 8.17
CA ARG A 27 7.60 13.28 7.42
C ARG A 27 6.92 14.30 6.52
N MET A 28 5.71 14.00 6.04
CA MET A 28 4.88 14.91 5.26
C MET A 28 4.10 15.92 6.12
N GLY A 29 4.36 15.99 7.43
CA GLY A 29 3.75 16.97 8.34
C GLY A 29 2.51 16.47 9.08
N SER A 30 2.16 15.18 8.98
CA SER A 30 1.01 14.58 9.69
C SER A 30 -0.33 15.26 9.39
N ILE A 31 -0.50 15.80 8.18
CA ILE A 31 -1.74 16.46 7.77
C ILE A 31 -2.83 15.39 7.66
N ARG A 32 -3.97 15.61 8.32
CA ARG A 32 -5.12 14.71 8.23
C ARG A 32 -5.69 14.76 6.82
N GLY A 33 -6.05 13.61 6.27
CA GLY A 33 -6.57 13.57 4.92
C GLY A 33 -6.47 12.19 4.28
N LYS A 34 -6.81 12.18 2.99
CA LYS A 34 -6.65 11.02 2.13
C LYS A 34 -5.30 11.10 1.41
N TYR A 35 -4.63 9.96 1.29
CA TYR A 35 -3.33 9.83 0.64
C TYR A 35 -3.35 8.63 -0.29
N TYR A 36 -2.69 8.76 -1.44
CA TYR A 36 -2.44 7.62 -2.30
C TYR A 36 -1.21 6.84 -1.82
N LEU A 37 -1.33 5.52 -1.77
CA LEU A 37 -0.18 4.62 -1.65
C LEU A 37 0.36 4.35 -3.05
N GLN A 38 1.66 4.56 -3.22
CA GLN A 38 2.34 4.36 -4.48
C GLN A 38 3.36 3.23 -4.32
N CYS A 39 3.18 2.10 -5.03
CA CYS A 39 4.25 1.11 -5.11
C CYS A 39 5.46 1.75 -5.83
N PRO A 40 6.68 1.31 -5.55
CA PRO A 40 7.88 1.81 -6.23
C PRO A 40 7.94 1.45 -7.73
N CYS A 41 7.07 0.57 -8.19
CA CYS A 41 7.03 -0.04 -9.50
C CYS A 41 6.04 0.62 -10.50
N LEU A 42 5.04 1.33 -10.00
CA LEU A 42 3.93 1.98 -10.72
C LEU A 42 4.07 3.47 -10.44
N ARG A 43 5.23 4.01 -10.84
CA ARG A 43 5.53 5.43 -10.69
C ARG A 43 4.75 6.26 -11.70
N ASP A 44 4.56 5.72 -12.90
CA ASP A 44 4.02 6.43 -14.07
C ASP A 44 2.58 6.04 -14.39
N CYS A 45 1.74 6.05 -13.35
CA CYS A 45 0.33 5.79 -13.50
C CYS A 45 -0.38 7.06 -13.96
N PHE A 46 -0.71 7.15 -15.25
CA PHE A 46 -1.28 8.35 -15.88
C PHE A 46 -2.75 8.61 -15.55
N CYS A 47 -3.36 7.80 -14.71
CA CYS A 47 -4.79 7.86 -14.46
C CYS A 47 -5.20 8.74 -13.29
N THR A 48 -4.23 9.17 -12.51
CA THR A 48 -4.43 10.22 -11.51
C THR A 48 -3.32 11.22 -11.64
N ASP A 49 -3.71 12.49 -11.75
CA ASP A 49 -2.77 13.60 -11.82
C ASP A 49 -1.94 13.68 -10.53
N TRP A 50 -0.72 14.18 -10.67
CA TRP A 50 0.22 14.33 -9.53
C TRP A 50 -0.27 15.31 -8.48
N ASP A 51 -1.15 16.23 -8.88
CA ASP A 51 -1.63 17.32 -8.03
C ASP A 51 -2.96 17.03 -7.32
N GLU A 52 -3.64 15.91 -7.65
CA GLU A 52 -4.98 15.65 -7.13
C GLU A 52 -4.98 15.17 -5.67
N MET A 53 -4.00 14.36 -5.27
CA MET A 53 -3.89 13.87 -3.90
C MET A 53 -2.44 13.53 -3.52
N PRO A 54 -1.99 13.87 -2.29
CA PRO A 54 -0.63 13.57 -1.85
C PRO A 54 -0.35 12.06 -1.80
N ARG A 55 0.89 11.70 -2.11
CA ARG A 55 1.32 10.31 -2.31
C ARG A 55 2.31 9.88 -1.23
N ILE A 56 2.10 8.69 -0.67
CA ILE A 56 3.02 7.99 0.22
C ILE A 56 3.71 6.91 -0.61
N SER A 57 4.98 7.13 -0.95
CA SER A 57 5.79 6.14 -1.66
C SER A 57 6.14 4.98 -0.74
N LEU A 58 5.71 3.78 -1.11
CA LEU A 58 6.03 2.55 -0.41
C LEU A 58 7.46 2.09 -0.73
N TYR A 59 8.13 1.44 0.21
CA TYR A 59 9.47 0.89 -0.02
C TYR A 59 9.44 -0.44 -0.80
N LYS A 60 8.29 -1.11 -0.83
CA LYS A 60 8.04 -2.33 -1.61
C LYS A 60 6.57 -2.39 -2.04
N CYS A 61 6.33 -3.18 -3.08
CA CYS A 61 5.01 -3.62 -3.47
C CYS A 61 4.36 -4.49 -2.40
N LEU A 62 3.06 -4.33 -2.27
CA LEU A 62 2.22 -5.26 -1.56
C LEU A 62 1.59 -6.24 -2.56
N TYR A 63 1.27 -7.43 -2.08
CA TYR A 63 0.62 -8.48 -2.85
C TYR A 63 -0.90 -8.24 -2.93
N PRO A 64 -1.61 -8.87 -3.90
CA PRO A 64 -3.07 -8.92 -3.86
C PRO A 64 -3.57 -9.36 -2.48
N GLY A 65 -4.60 -8.69 -1.95
CA GLY A 65 -5.19 -8.99 -0.64
C GLY A 65 -4.49 -8.35 0.56
N GLU A 66 -3.19 -8.03 0.49
CA GLU A 66 -2.51 -7.30 1.58
C GLU A 66 -3.05 -5.87 1.75
N LEU A 67 -3.57 -5.24 0.66
CA LEU A 67 -4.14 -3.90 0.77
C LEU A 67 -5.57 -3.82 1.22
N ASP A 68 -6.36 -4.84 0.93
CA ASP A 68 -7.75 -4.88 1.37
C ASP A 68 -7.81 -4.75 2.89
N GLN A 69 -6.78 -5.24 3.59
CA GLN A 69 -6.61 -5.03 5.03
C GLN A 69 -6.55 -3.54 5.42
N PHE A 70 -5.88 -2.67 4.66
CA PHE A 70 -5.84 -1.23 4.97
C PHE A 70 -7.18 -0.53 4.73
N PHE A 71 -7.98 -1.00 3.78
CA PHE A 71 -9.31 -0.45 3.48
C PHE A 71 -10.39 -0.95 4.46
N VAL A 72 -10.35 -2.24 4.78
CA VAL A 72 -11.32 -2.90 5.67
C VAL A 72 -11.04 -2.57 7.13
N LEU A 73 -9.79 -2.76 7.58
CA LEU A 73 -9.44 -2.57 9.00
C LEU A 73 -9.17 -1.10 9.35
N GLN A 74 -8.93 -0.25 8.35
CA GLN A 74 -8.63 1.18 8.50
C GLN A 74 -7.67 1.48 9.68
N PRO A 75 -6.47 0.87 9.71
CA PRO A 75 -5.59 0.88 10.88
C PRO A 75 -5.04 2.28 11.22
N PHE A 76 -5.31 3.28 10.39
CA PHE A 76 -4.85 4.66 10.58
C PHE A 76 -5.99 5.65 10.90
N ALA A 77 -7.23 5.15 11.09
CA ALA A 77 -8.40 5.99 11.33
C ALA A 77 -8.21 6.91 12.56
N HIS A 78 -7.59 6.42 13.63
CA HIS A 78 -7.31 7.21 14.83
C HIS A 78 -6.27 8.33 14.61
N TYR A 79 -5.44 8.22 13.57
CA TYR A 79 -4.53 9.29 13.14
C TYR A 79 -5.22 10.33 12.24
N GLY A 80 -6.46 10.07 11.80
CA GLY A 80 -7.12 10.88 10.77
C GLY A 80 -6.49 10.73 9.39
N LEU A 81 -5.78 9.61 9.16
CA LEU A 81 -5.15 9.25 7.90
C LEU A 81 -6.03 8.21 7.19
N LYS A 82 -6.40 8.50 5.94
CA LYS A 82 -7.05 7.57 5.04
C LYS A 82 -6.10 7.28 3.88
N VAL A 83 -6.02 6.02 3.47
CA VAL A 83 -5.14 5.59 2.39
C VAL A 83 -5.96 4.98 1.25
N GLN A 84 -5.54 5.22 0.01
CA GLN A 84 -6.14 4.65 -1.18
C GLN A 84 -5.05 4.24 -2.19
N TRP A 85 -5.37 3.40 -3.17
CA TRP A 85 -4.45 3.06 -4.25
C TRP A 85 -4.28 4.19 -5.24
N HIS A 86 -3.04 4.51 -5.60
CA HIS A 86 -2.78 5.45 -6.68
C HIS A 86 -3.40 5.01 -8.02
N CYS A 87 -3.39 3.71 -8.33
CA CYS A 87 -3.79 3.19 -9.65
C CYS A 87 -5.09 2.38 -9.66
N GLU A 88 -5.98 2.61 -8.70
CA GLU A 88 -7.21 1.83 -8.53
C GLU A 88 -8.06 1.70 -9.80
N GLU A 89 -8.15 2.77 -10.59
CA GLU A 89 -9.01 2.81 -11.79
C GLU A 89 -8.36 2.26 -13.07
N CYS A 90 -7.03 2.15 -13.13
CA CYS A 90 -6.34 1.92 -14.40
C CYS A 90 -5.47 0.69 -14.50
N SER A 91 -5.08 0.11 -13.37
CA SER A 91 -4.36 -1.15 -13.38
C SER A 91 -5.30 -2.25 -12.92
N SER A 92 -5.64 -3.16 -13.83
CA SER A 92 -6.14 -4.51 -13.48
C SER A 92 -5.18 -5.27 -12.56
N GLU A 93 -3.94 -4.79 -12.42
CA GLU A 93 -2.94 -5.23 -11.45
C GLU A 93 -2.63 -4.09 -10.47
N MET A 94 -3.44 -3.97 -9.42
CA MET A 94 -3.13 -3.12 -8.27
C MET A 94 -1.80 -3.52 -7.61
N SER A 95 -1.37 -4.76 -7.80
CA SER A 95 -0.16 -5.32 -7.23
C SER A 95 0.86 -5.66 -8.30
N CYS A 96 2.11 -5.59 -7.91
CA CYS A 96 3.28 -5.64 -8.76
C CYS A 96 4.19 -6.73 -8.26
N GLY A 97 3.79 -7.95 -8.55
CA GLY A 97 4.47 -9.14 -8.10
C GLY A 97 3.50 -10.18 -7.60
N PHE A 98 3.76 -11.41 -8.04
CA PHE A 98 3.29 -12.60 -7.38
C PHE A 98 4.31 -12.96 -6.28
N PRO A 99 3.88 -13.64 -5.20
CA PRO A 99 4.81 -14.32 -4.30
C PRO A 99 5.90 -15.03 -5.12
N PRO A 100 7.21 -14.86 -4.84
CA PRO A 100 8.21 -15.72 -5.47
C PRO A 100 7.86 -17.17 -5.14
N GLU A 101 7.83 -18.04 -6.16
CA GLU A 101 7.60 -19.47 -5.96
C GLU A 101 8.71 -20.03 -5.06
N GLY A 102 8.34 -20.62 -3.92
CA GLY A 102 9.25 -21.46 -3.13
C GLY A 102 9.92 -20.86 -1.88
N THR A 103 9.35 -19.85 -1.23
CA THR A 103 9.71 -19.59 0.18
C THR A 103 8.93 -20.53 1.10
N GLU A 104 9.48 -21.73 1.29
CA GLU A 104 9.22 -22.59 2.46
C GLU A 104 9.81 -21.98 3.74
#